data_AF-A0A193QHF3-F1
#
_entry.id   AF-A0A193QHF3-F1
#
_cell.length_a   1.000
_cell.length_b   1.000
_cell.length_c   1.000
_cell.angle_alpha   90.00
_cell.angle_beta   90.00
_cell.angle_gamma   90.00
#
_symmetry.space_group_name_H-M   'P 1'
#
loop_
_entity.id
_entity.type
_entity.pdbx_description
1 polymer ?
#
loop_
_entity_poly.entity_id
_entity_poly.type
_entity_poly.pdbx_seq_one_letter_code
_entity_poly.pdbx_strand_id
1 'polypeptide(L)'
;MKSSHTPTKHAIPFGQNGNKRDIPLESKTGSGEASLSMGFPPETMVPKVSGGIPPSGKDFNGILNELSAMGRWANAGAGYPFDAAFANAIGGYPAGAKIPNVENSGFWLNTVDNNNNLDNPEVADDRLTGRVPAENYGIATLSGLVKADVTLITLQSAKARIVLTGELKANMAVIFPAWQTSWTVVNQCTGSGSLICRTKAGAGVVVPKGESREIIGDGSGLVPRIVNASTTVAGITQLSSAIDSDSETLAATPKAVKALADTLSSGRLLNIQSFTKSGIYTPTLGTRKIRVKC
;
A
#
# COMPACT_ATOMS: atom_id res chain seq x y z
N MET A 1 -29.54 5.02 -19.32
CA MET A 1 -28.83 5.95 -20.24
C MET A 1 -27.88 5.15 -21.12
N LYS A 2 -27.68 5.53 -22.40
CA LYS A 2 -26.69 4.92 -23.30
C LYS A 2 -25.37 5.71 -23.20
N SER A 3 -24.22 5.06 -23.28
CA SER A 3 -22.90 5.74 -23.26
C SER A 3 -22.75 6.78 -24.39
N SER A 4 -23.42 6.56 -25.52
CA SER A 4 -23.50 7.50 -26.65
C SER A 4 -24.27 8.79 -26.35
N HIS A 5 -24.99 8.89 -25.23
CA HIS A 5 -25.74 10.09 -24.82
C HIS A 5 -24.97 10.94 -23.81
N THR A 6 -23.64 10.87 -23.81
CA THR A 6 -22.81 11.68 -22.89
C THR A 6 -23.08 13.17 -23.14
N PRO A 7 -23.48 13.95 -22.11
CA PRO A 7 -23.77 15.37 -22.27
C PRO A 7 -22.55 16.19 -22.73
N THR A 8 -22.81 17.34 -23.37
CA THR A 8 -21.76 18.31 -23.72
C THR A 8 -21.09 18.88 -22.45
N LYS A 9 -19.76 18.91 -22.44
CA LYS A 9 -18.98 19.56 -21.37
C LYS A 9 -18.82 21.05 -21.65
N HIS A 10 -18.97 21.89 -20.62
CA HIS A 10 -18.77 23.33 -20.72
C HIS A 10 -17.45 23.74 -20.05
N ALA A 11 -16.60 24.46 -20.79
CA ALA A 11 -15.30 24.92 -20.30
C ALA A 11 -15.38 26.16 -19.40
N ILE A 12 -16.47 26.94 -19.53
CA ILE A 12 -16.70 28.18 -18.77
C ILE A 12 -17.93 28.01 -17.89
N PRO A 13 -17.89 28.46 -16.62
CA PRO A 13 -19.07 28.57 -15.79
C PRO A 13 -20.07 29.56 -16.39
N PHE A 14 -21.35 29.33 -16.16
CA PHE A 14 -22.42 30.22 -16.56
C PHE A 14 -22.20 31.62 -15.97
N GLY A 15 -22.36 32.69 -16.76
CA GLY A 15 -22.22 34.06 -16.26
C GLY A 15 -20.82 34.42 -15.74
N GLN A 16 -19.74 33.73 -16.18
CA GLN A 16 -18.37 33.96 -15.69
C GLN A 16 -17.96 35.44 -15.67
N ASN A 17 -18.30 36.20 -16.73
CA ASN A 17 -18.02 37.64 -16.83
C ASN A 17 -19.28 38.51 -16.66
N GLY A 18 -20.41 37.90 -16.31
CA GLY A 18 -21.68 38.61 -16.11
C GLY A 18 -21.79 39.25 -14.73
N ASN A 19 -22.74 40.18 -14.59
CA ASN A 19 -23.12 40.73 -13.30
C ASN A 19 -23.67 39.60 -12.40
N LYS A 20 -22.95 39.30 -11.33
CA LYS A 20 -23.30 38.28 -10.33
C LYS A 20 -22.94 38.77 -8.93
N ARG A 21 -23.40 38.06 -7.92
CA ARG A 21 -22.96 38.22 -6.54
C ARG A 21 -22.77 36.86 -5.89
N ASP A 22 -21.99 36.83 -4.82
CA ASP A 22 -21.82 35.62 -4.00
C ASP A 22 -23.09 35.35 -3.20
N ILE A 23 -23.41 34.07 -3.03
CA ILE A 23 -24.60 33.63 -2.30
C ILE A 23 -24.21 33.41 -0.83
N PRO A 24 -24.72 34.22 0.11
CA PRO A 24 -24.39 34.08 1.51
C PRO A 24 -25.01 32.81 2.10
N LEU A 25 -24.43 32.33 3.21
CA LEU A 25 -25.02 31.23 3.98
C LEU A 25 -26.42 31.59 4.50
N GLU A 26 -26.54 32.77 5.11
CA GLU A 26 -27.78 33.25 5.73
C GLU A 26 -28.42 34.37 4.91
N SER A 27 -29.75 34.41 4.86
CA SER A 27 -30.45 35.51 4.18
C SER A 27 -30.41 36.79 5.00
N LYS A 28 -30.45 37.91 4.30
CA LYS A 28 -30.69 39.22 4.89
C LYS A 28 -32.19 39.55 4.81
N THR A 29 -32.83 39.73 5.96
CA THR A 29 -34.27 40.01 6.02
C THR A 29 -34.65 41.21 5.17
N GLY A 30 -35.64 41.03 4.28
CA GLY A 30 -36.22 42.10 3.47
C GLY A 30 -35.32 42.58 2.33
N SER A 31 -34.21 41.90 2.04
CA SER A 31 -33.37 42.23 0.89
C SER A 31 -33.87 41.62 -0.41
N GLY A 32 -34.69 40.55 -0.35
CA GLY A 32 -35.06 39.75 -1.51
C GLY A 32 -33.90 38.96 -2.11
N GLU A 33 -32.77 38.87 -1.40
CA GLU A 33 -31.55 38.20 -1.84
C GLU A 33 -31.58 36.71 -1.48
N ALA A 34 -31.15 35.86 -2.41
CA ALA A 34 -31.01 34.43 -2.15
C ALA A 34 -29.91 34.10 -1.14
N SER A 35 -30.04 32.98 -0.43
CA SER A 35 -29.03 32.41 0.46
C SER A 35 -28.97 30.88 0.34
N LEU A 36 -27.92 30.26 0.89
CA LEU A 36 -27.81 28.80 0.94
C LEU A 36 -28.82 28.17 1.91
N SER A 37 -29.15 28.85 3.02
CA SER A 37 -30.08 28.34 4.04
C SER A 37 -31.55 28.37 3.60
N MET A 38 -31.97 29.43 2.89
CA MET A 38 -33.38 29.62 2.52
C MET A 38 -33.65 29.56 1.01
N GLY A 39 -32.61 29.51 0.18
CA GLY A 39 -32.78 29.72 -1.26
C GLY A 39 -33.29 31.13 -1.52
N PHE A 40 -34.30 31.27 -2.38
CA PHE A 40 -34.99 32.55 -2.58
C PHE A 40 -35.98 32.82 -1.43
N PRO A 41 -35.87 33.96 -0.72
CA PRO A 41 -36.65 34.20 0.49
C PRO A 41 -38.15 34.47 0.17
N PRO A 42 -39.06 34.35 1.15
CA PRO A 42 -40.51 34.43 0.92
C PRO A 42 -40.99 35.70 0.22
N GLU A 43 -40.35 36.85 0.45
CA GLU A 43 -40.67 38.11 -0.22
C GLU A 43 -40.54 38.03 -1.74
N THR A 44 -39.77 37.08 -2.28
CA THR A 44 -39.64 36.88 -3.74
C THR A 44 -40.75 36.03 -4.34
N MET A 45 -41.59 35.43 -3.48
CA MET A 45 -42.74 34.61 -3.88
C MET A 45 -44.06 35.40 -3.76
N VAL A 46 -43.98 36.68 -3.40
CA VAL A 46 -45.13 37.59 -3.30
C VAL A 46 -45.23 38.41 -4.61
N PRO A 47 -46.44 38.62 -5.16
CA PRO A 47 -46.60 39.52 -6.30
C PRO A 47 -46.07 40.92 -6.02
N LYS A 48 -45.43 41.54 -7.01
CA LYS A 48 -44.89 42.90 -6.88
C LYS A 48 -45.96 43.94 -6.47
N VAL A 49 -47.19 43.76 -6.93
CA VAL A 49 -48.35 44.59 -6.57
C VAL A 49 -48.75 44.47 -5.09
N SER A 50 -48.31 43.41 -4.42
CA SER A 50 -48.55 43.14 -3.00
C SER A 50 -47.30 43.38 -2.14
N GLY A 51 -46.31 44.12 -2.66
CA GLY A 51 -45.08 44.46 -1.93
C GLY A 51 -43.95 43.44 -2.02
N GLY A 52 -44.07 42.42 -2.90
CA GLY A 52 -43.00 41.45 -3.12
C GLY A 52 -41.78 42.02 -3.86
N ILE A 53 -40.62 41.40 -3.66
CA ILE A 53 -39.34 41.76 -4.27
C ILE A 53 -38.97 40.68 -5.27
N PRO A 54 -39.01 40.92 -6.60
CA PRO A 54 -38.67 39.89 -7.57
C PRO A 54 -37.27 39.30 -7.36
N PRO A 55 -37.07 37.99 -7.59
CA PRO A 55 -35.75 37.37 -7.52
C PRO A 55 -34.72 38.14 -8.36
N SER A 56 -33.54 38.37 -7.79
CA SER A 56 -32.48 39.13 -8.45
C SER A 56 -31.78 38.30 -9.54
N GLY A 57 -31.61 38.87 -10.73
CA GLY A 57 -30.79 38.27 -11.79
C GLY A 57 -29.32 38.07 -11.38
N LYS A 58 -28.80 38.87 -10.43
CA LYS A 58 -27.45 38.67 -9.88
C LYS A 58 -27.36 37.37 -9.07
N ASP A 59 -28.44 36.99 -8.40
CA ASP A 59 -28.50 35.78 -7.57
C ASP A 59 -28.62 34.55 -8.47
N PHE A 60 -29.46 34.60 -9.50
CA PHE A 60 -29.49 33.57 -10.54
C PHE A 60 -28.12 33.36 -11.17
N ASN A 61 -27.46 34.43 -11.59
CA ASN A 61 -26.12 34.34 -12.16
C ASN A 61 -25.11 33.79 -11.15
N GLY A 62 -25.19 34.18 -9.87
CA GLY A 62 -24.35 33.65 -8.79
C GLY A 62 -24.52 32.15 -8.60
N ILE A 63 -25.75 31.69 -8.36
CA ILE A 63 -26.11 30.28 -8.15
C ILE A 63 -25.70 29.42 -9.35
N LEU A 64 -26.06 29.85 -10.57
CA LEU A 64 -25.72 29.10 -11.79
C LEU A 64 -24.22 29.10 -12.06
N ASN A 65 -23.51 30.19 -11.73
CA ASN A 65 -22.05 30.23 -11.84
C ASN A 65 -21.40 29.23 -10.88
N GLU A 66 -21.83 29.19 -9.63
CA GLU A 66 -21.31 28.27 -8.61
C GLU A 66 -21.55 26.81 -9.00
N LEU A 67 -22.80 26.44 -9.32
CA LEU A 67 -23.17 25.08 -9.71
C LEU A 67 -22.45 24.63 -11.00
N SER A 68 -22.31 25.52 -11.99
CA SER A 68 -21.58 25.19 -13.22
C SER A 68 -20.07 25.12 -13.02
N ALA A 69 -19.50 25.88 -12.08
CA ALA A 69 -18.10 25.75 -11.69
C ALA A 69 -17.83 24.39 -11.02
N MET A 70 -18.68 23.98 -10.08
CA MET A 70 -18.62 22.63 -9.46
C MET A 70 -18.82 21.52 -10.50
N GLY A 71 -19.81 21.69 -11.39
CA GLY A 71 -20.06 20.75 -12.48
C GLY A 71 -18.87 20.64 -13.44
N ARG A 72 -18.20 21.75 -13.77
CA ARG A 72 -16.97 21.72 -14.59
C ARG A 72 -15.85 20.96 -13.90
N TRP A 73 -15.64 21.19 -12.60
CA TRP A 73 -14.64 20.47 -11.80
C TRP A 73 -14.90 18.96 -11.81
N ALA A 74 -16.12 18.54 -11.51
CA ALA A 74 -16.53 17.14 -11.53
C ALA A 74 -16.44 16.52 -12.94
N ASN A 75 -16.84 17.24 -13.99
CA ASN A 75 -16.76 16.77 -15.38
C ASN A 75 -15.32 16.59 -15.90
N ALA A 76 -14.37 17.27 -15.27
CA ALA A 76 -12.93 17.06 -15.50
C ALA A 76 -12.40 15.80 -14.78
N GLY A 77 -13.20 15.17 -13.92
CA GLY A 77 -12.80 14.04 -13.08
C GLY A 77 -12.03 14.46 -11.82
N ALA A 78 -12.05 15.75 -11.48
CA ALA A 78 -11.31 16.26 -10.34
C ALA A 78 -12.10 16.04 -9.03
N GLY A 79 -11.40 15.60 -7.99
CA GLY A 79 -11.93 15.49 -6.63
C GLY A 79 -11.64 16.74 -5.80
N TYR A 80 -12.33 16.92 -4.68
CA TYR A 80 -12.02 17.97 -3.72
C TYR A 80 -11.07 17.43 -2.64
N PRO A 81 -9.91 18.07 -2.37
CA PRO A 81 -9.00 17.67 -1.30
C PRO A 81 -9.70 17.58 0.07
N PHE A 82 -9.02 16.93 1.02
CA PHE A 82 -9.53 16.84 2.39
C PHE A 82 -9.73 18.23 2.98
N ASP A 83 -10.92 18.49 3.52
CA ASP A 83 -11.27 19.72 4.21
C ASP A 83 -11.96 19.35 5.53
N ALA A 84 -11.27 19.61 6.64
CA ALA A 84 -11.77 19.31 7.98
C ALA A 84 -13.00 20.15 8.35
N ALA A 85 -13.06 21.41 7.90
CA ALA A 85 -14.20 22.28 8.17
C ALA A 85 -15.43 21.81 7.41
N PHE A 86 -15.26 21.44 6.14
CA PHE A 86 -16.33 20.82 5.34
C PHE A 86 -16.78 19.50 5.96
N ALA A 87 -15.85 18.59 6.27
CA ALA A 87 -16.15 17.32 6.91
C ALA A 87 -16.98 17.52 8.18
N ASN A 88 -16.58 18.45 9.05
CA ASN A 88 -17.33 18.79 10.24
C ASN A 88 -18.73 19.33 9.93
N ALA A 89 -18.86 20.22 8.93
CA ALA A 89 -20.13 20.81 8.55
C ALA A 89 -21.15 19.79 7.99
N ILE A 90 -20.67 18.74 7.31
CA ILE A 90 -21.54 17.70 6.73
C ILE A 90 -21.75 16.47 7.64
N GLY A 91 -21.19 16.46 8.85
CA GLY A 91 -21.29 15.31 9.77
C GLY A 91 -20.32 14.16 9.46
N GLY A 92 -19.23 14.45 8.73
CA GLY A 92 -18.22 13.50 8.28
C GLY A 92 -18.40 13.10 6.82
N TYR A 93 -17.31 12.70 6.18
CA TYR A 93 -17.41 12.14 4.82
C TYR A 93 -18.17 10.80 4.85
N PRO A 94 -19.03 10.52 3.85
CA PRO A 94 -19.73 9.23 3.76
C PRO A 94 -18.80 8.11 3.31
N ALA A 95 -19.15 6.86 3.61
CA ALA A 95 -18.41 5.70 3.12
C ALA A 95 -18.40 5.69 1.58
N GLY A 96 -17.26 5.37 0.98
CA GLY A 96 -17.06 5.40 -0.48
C GLY A 96 -16.58 6.74 -1.04
N ALA A 97 -16.55 7.81 -0.24
CA ALA A 97 -15.98 9.08 -0.67
C ALA A 97 -14.49 8.91 -1.05
N LYS A 98 -14.12 9.42 -2.23
CA LYS A 98 -12.73 9.46 -2.71
C LYS A 98 -12.19 10.88 -2.58
N ILE A 99 -11.12 11.04 -1.81
CA ILE A 99 -10.49 12.31 -1.52
C ILE A 99 -9.10 12.31 -2.16
N PRO A 100 -8.78 13.19 -3.12
CA PRO A 100 -7.47 13.20 -3.76
C PRO A 100 -6.38 13.46 -2.71
N ASN A 101 -5.24 12.77 -2.87
CA ASN A 101 -4.06 13.04 -2.06
C ASN A 101 -3.42 14.38 -2.48
N VAL A 102 -2.57 14.95 -1.62
CA VAL A 102 -1.92 16.26 -1.88
C VAL A 102 -1.03 16.26 -3.13
N GLU A 103 -0.52 15.09 -3.52
CA GLU A 103 0.31 14.90 -4.71
C GLU A 103 -0.50 14.78 -6.00
N ASN A 104 -1.83 14.73 -5.93
CA ASN A 104 -2.74 14.40 -7.03
C ASN A 104 -2.35 13.12 -7.79
N SER A 105 -1.73 12.18 -7.07
CA SER A 105 -1.22 10.91 -7.61
C SER A 105 -2.10 9.72 -7.24
N GLY A 106 -3.22 9.97 -6.58
CA GLY A 106 -4.13 8.94 -6.08
C GLY A 106 -5.17 9.52 -5.14
N PHE A 107 -5.92 8.65 -4.49
CA PHE A 107 -7.01 9.01 -3.59
C PHE A 107 -6.90 8.30 -2.24
N TRP A 108 -7.60 8.87 -1.27
CA TRP A 108 -7.99 8.28 -0.01
C TRP A 108 -9.45 7.85 -0.12
N LEU A 109 -9.71 6.55 0.00
CA LEU A 109 -11.05 6.00 0.08
C LEU A 109 -11.51 6.01 1.54
N ASN A 110 -12.59 6.72 1.80
CA ASN A 110 -13.24 6.71 3.11
C ASN A 110 -14.04 5.41 3.29
N THR A 111 -13.74 4.65 4.34
CA THR A 111 -14.35 3.32 4.57
C THR A 111 -15.40 3.31 5.68
N VAL A 112 -15.53 4.43 6.39
CA VAL A 112 -16.44 4.60 7.53
C VAL A 112 -17.53 5.58 7.14
N ASP A 113 -18.80 5.23 7.37
CA ASP A 113 -19.90 6.16 7.12
C ASP A 113 -19.95 7.26 8.19
N ASN A 114 -20.31 8.48 7.79
CA ASN A 114 -20.25 9.68 8.64
C ASN A 114 -18.91 9.77 9.39
N ASN A 115 -17.79 9.61 8.68
CA ASN A 115 -16.48 9.59 9.30
C ASN A 115 -16.14 10.96 9.91
N ASN A 116 -16.40 11.08 11.22
CA ASN A 116 -16.19 12.26 12.04
C ASN A 116 -14.74 12.42 12.52
N ASN A 117 -13.83 11.54 12.08
CA ASN A 117 -12.41 11.79 12.25
C ASN A 117 -11.99 12.94 11.33
N LEU A 118 -11.74 14.10 11.94
CA LEU A 118 -11.33 15.34 11.28
C LEU A 118 -9.82 15.43 11.01
N ASP A 119 -9.05 14.40 11.37
CA ASP A 119 -7.65 14.31 10.99
C ASP A 119 -7.53 14.15 9.47
N ASN A 120 -6.59 14.89 8.89
CA ASN A 120 -6.17 14.68 7.51
C ASN A 120 -5.71 13.22 7.33
N PRO A 121 -6.15 12.49 6.29
CA PRO A 121 -5.66 11.13 6.03
C PRO A 121 -4.14 11.02 5.87
N GLU A 122 -3.46 12.12 5.55
CA GLU A 122 -2.01 12.24 5.35
C GLU A 122 -1.26 12.55 6.66
N VAL A 123 -1.36 11.64 7.63
CA VAL A 123 -0.64 11.75 8.92
C VAL A 123 0.81 11.28 8.84
N ALA A 124 1.64 11.80 9.73
CA ALA A 124 3.04 11.43 9.89
C ALA A 124 3.29 10.22 10.81
N ASP A 125 2.23 9.47 11.14
CA ASP A 125 2.26 8.33 12.05
C ASP A 125 1.45 7.14 11.50
N ASP A 126 1.30 6.09 12.30
CA ASP A 126 0.60 4.85 11.93
C ASP A 126 -0.91 4.86 12.27
N ARG A 127 -1.47 6.00 12.72
CA ARG A 127 -2.87 6.03 13.15
C ARG A 127 -3.81 5.75 11.99
N LEU A 128 -4.91 5.06 12.29
CA LEU A 128 -5.98 4.83 11.32
C LEU A 128 -6.97 5.98 11.35
N THR A 129 -7.20 6.59 10.19
CA THR A 129 -8.14 7.72 10.03
C THR A 129 -9.52 7.30 9.52
N GLY A 130 -9.76 5.99 9.33
CA GLY A 130 -10.93 5.48 8.61
C GLY A 130 -10.86 5.73 7.10
N ARG A 131 -9.67 6.07 6.59
CA ARG A 131 -9.40 6.31 5.17
C ARG A 131 -8.19 5.48 4.76
N VAL A 132 -8.29 4.84 3.60
CA VAL A 132 -7.29 3.89 3.07
C VAL A 132 -6.86 4.33 1.67
N PRO A 133 -5.66 3.97 1.20
CA PRO A 133 -5.21 4.37 -0.13
C PRO A 133 -6.04 3.72 -1.24
N ALA A 134 -6.30 4.46 -2.31
CA ALA A 134 -6.95 3.98 -3.52
C ALA A 134 -6.28 4.60 -4.76
N GLU A 135 -6.07 3.80 -5.81
CA GLU A 135 -5.59 4.28 -7.12
C GLU A 135 -4.28 5.11 -7.05
N ASN A 136 -3.40 4.80 -6.09
CA ASN A 136 -2.17 5.55 -5.89
C ASN A 136 -1.08 5.13 -6.90
N TYR A 137 -0.48 6.13 -7.54
CA TYR A 137 0.62 6.02 -8.49
C TYR A 137 1.96 6.43 -7.86
N GLY A 138 3.03 5.79 -8.33
CA GLY A 138 4.40 6.11 -7.97
C GLY A 138 5.03 5.14 -6.98
N ILE A 139 6.21 5.52 -6.48
CA ILE A 139 7.05 4.75 -5.57
C ILE A 139 7.39 5.64 -4.38
N ALA A 140 7.30 5.12 -3.17
CA ALA A 140 7.86 5.80 -2.00
C ALA A 140 9.28 5.29 -1.76
N THR A 141 10.23 6.22 -1.62
CA THR A 141 11.62 5.88 -1.28
C THR A 141 11.94 6.43 0.11
N LEU A 142 12.29 5.55 1.03
CA LEU A 142 12.79 5.92 2.35
C LEU A 142 14.30 5.65 2.39
N SER A 143 15.07 6.70 2.62
CA SER A 143 16.52 6.68 2.59
C SER A 143 17.13 6.97 3.95
N GLY A 144 18.40 6.58 4.14
CA GLY A 144 19.14 6.86 5.36
C GLY A 144 18.74 5.99 6.55
N LEU A 145 18.26 4.77 6.29
CA LEU A 145 17.97 3.79 7.35
C LEU A 145 19.29 3.30 7.99
N VAL A 146 19.34 3.23 9.33
CA VAL A 146 20.57 2.88 10.06
C VAL A 146 20.34 1.89 11.20
N LYS A 147 19.57 2.25 12.25
CA LYS A 147 19.48 1.40 13.46
C LYS A 147 18.22 1.58 14.31
N ALA A 148 17.36 2.54 13.99
CA ALA A 148 16.16 2.83 14.77
C ALA A 148 14.93 2.48 13.95
N ASP A 149 13.88 1.99 14.61
CA ASP A 149 12.60 1.74 13.96
C ASP A 149 12.05 3.05 13.37
N VAL A 150 11.49 2.97 12.16
CA VAL A 150 10.90 4.11 11.46
C VAL A 150 9.46 3.79 11.10
N THR A 151 8.55 4.72 11.39
CA THR A 151 7.16 4.63 10.95
C THR A 151 7.01 5.33 9.61
N LEU A 152 6.43 4.63 8.62
CA LEU A 152 6.07 5.25 7.36
C LEU A 152 4.90 6.20 7.60
N ILE A 153 4.99 7.39 7.01
CA ILE A 153 3.82 8.29 6.94
C ILE A 153 2.77 7.67 6.01
N THR A 154 1.51 8.03 6.17
CA THR A 154 0.44 7.40 5.39
C THR A 154 0.60 7.65 3.89
N LEU A 155 1.01 8.83 3.46
CA LEU A 155 1.23 9.14 2.03
C LEU A 155 2.35 8.28 1.40
N GLN A 156 3.41 7.97 2.15
CA GLN A 156 4.43 7.01 1.70
C GLN A 156 3.85 5.59 1.63
N SER A 157 3.13 5.20 2.68
CA SER A 157 2.47 3.88 2.77
C SER A 157 1.40 3.69 1.71
N ALA A 158 0.84 4.75 1.14
CA ALA A 158 -0.17 4.70 0.10
C ALA A 158 0.38 4.17 -1.23
N LYS A 159 1.70 4.20 -1.44
CA LYS A 159 2.32 3.68 -2.66
C LYS A 159 2.43 2.16 -2.62
N ALA A 160 2.03 1.49 -3.69
CA ALA A 160 2.10 0.04 -3.79
C ALA A 160 3.55 -0.49 -3.78
N ARG A 161 4.54 0.35 -4.12
CA ARG A 161 5.96 0.00 -4.10
C ARG A 161 6.72 0.91 -3.14
N ILE A 162 7.42 0.31 -2.19
CA ILE A 162 8.25 0.99 -1.19
C ILE A 162 9.69 0.55 -1.39
N VAL A 163 10.60 1.51 -1.58
CA VAL A 163 12.04 1.27 -1.71
C VAL A 163 12.74 1.78 -0.46
N LEU A 164 13.52 0.91 0.18
CA LEU A 164 14.16 1.17 1.46
C LEU A 164 15.69 1.13 1.26
N THR A 165 16.37 2.24 1.55
CA THR A 165 17.83 2.38 1.39
C THR A 165 18.49 2.86 2.68
N GLY A 166 19.75 2.47 2.88
CA GLY A 166 20.50 2.80 4.08
C GLY A 166 21.67 1.87 4.33
N GLU A 167 22.36 2.06 5.46
CA GLU A 167 23.41 1.16 5.93
C GLU A 167 23.03 0.67 7.34
N LEU A 168 22.42 -0.51 7.41
CA LEU A 168 21.89 -1.04 8.65
C LEU A 168 23.02 -1.49 9.58
N LYS A 169 23.16 -0.82 10.72
CA LYS A 169 24.12 -1.16 11.78
C LYS A 169 23.53 -2.11 12.83
N ALA A 170 22.20 -2.29 12.83
CA ALA A 170 21.46 -3.19 13.69
C ALA A 170 20.16 -3.62 13.00
N ASN A 171 19.50 -4.65 13.54
CA ASN A 171 18.13 -4.98 13.12
C ASN A 171 17.22 -3.80 13.39
N MET A 172 16.37 -3.45 12.44
CA MET A 172 15.40 -2.38 12.61
C MET A 172 14.09 -2.71 11.89
N ALA A 173 13.01 -2.12 12.39
CA ALA A 173 11.70 -2.23 11.78
C ALA A 173 11.32 -1.00 10.96
N VAL A 174 10.64 -1.24 9.84
CA VAL A 174 9.83 -0.25 9.15
C VAL A 174 8.37 -0.56 9.46
N ILE A 175 7.70 0.39 10.10
CA ILE A 175 6.33 0.25 10.60
C ILE A 175 5.36 0.75 9.54
N PHE A 176 4.48 -0.16 9.10
CA PHE A 176 3.41 0.10 8.14
C PHE A 176 2.07 0.30 8.88
N PRO A 177 1.14 1.08 8.32
CA PRO A 177 -0.22 1.14 8.82
C PRO A 177 -0.91 -0.22 8.67
N ALA A 178 -1.82 -0.54 9.58
CA ALA A 178 -2.59 -1.79 9.58
C ALA A 178 -3.75 -1.74 8.56
N TRP A 179 -3.42 -1.56 7.28
CA TRP A 179 -4.39 -1.54 6.19
C TRP A 179 -4.53 -2.89 5.51
N GLN A 180 -5.71 -3.12 4.92
CA GLN A 180 -5.98 -4.27 4.07
C GLN A 180 -5.53 -3.99 2.63
N THR A 181 -4.23 -4.15 2.36
CA THR A 181 -3.62 -3.87 1.05
C THR A 181 -2.36 -4.72 0.83
N SER A 182 -1.82 -4.72 -0.38
CA SER A 182 -0.51 -5.30 -0.67
C SER A 182 0.55 -4.23 -0.93
N TRP A 183 1.80 -4.57 -0.62
CA TRP A 183 2.98 -3.78 -0.93
C TRP A 183 4.06 -4.65 -1.54
N THR A 184 4.76 -4.13 -2.55
CA THR A 184 6.08 -4.62 -2.93
C THR A 184 7.14 -3.79 -2.21
N VAL A 185 7.83 -4.41 -1.26
CA VAL A 185 8.94 -3.80 -0.53
C VAL A 185 10.25 -4.21 -1.14
N VAL A 186 11.09 -3.24 -1.49
CA VAL A 186 12.42 -3.42 -2.06
C VAL A 186 13.44 -3.02 -1.01
N ASN A 187 14.21 -3.99 -0.50
CA ASN A 187 15.28 -3.71 0.43
C ASN A 187 16.61 -3.53 -0.32
N GLN A 188 17.03 -2.28 -0.48
CA GLN A 188 18.33 -1.90 -1.02
C GLN A 188 19.31 -1.45 0.09
N CYS A 189 19.01 -1.74 1.36
CA CYS A 189 19.89 -1.40 2.45
C CYS A 189 21.17 -2.25 2.42
N THR A 190 22.24 -1.71 2.99
CA THR A 190 23.52 -2.39 3.21
C THR A 190 23.77 -2.62 4.71
N GLY A 191 25.00 -2.99 5.10
CA GLY A 191 25.32 -3.29 6.50
C GLY A 191 24.94 -4.71 6.97
N SER A 192 25.03 -4.92 8.29
CA SER A 192 24.86 -6.19 8.98
C SER A 192 23.47 -6.42 9.59
N GLY A 193 22.66 -5.36 9.68
CA GLY A 193 21.31 -5.43 10.24
C GLY A 193 20.30 -6.07 9.28
N SER A 194 19.26 -6.68 9.86
CA SER A 194 18.08 -7.14 9.14
C SER A 194 17.00 -6.06 9.06
N LEU A 195 16.31 -5.99 7.92
CA LEU A 195 15.15 -5.11 7.74
C LEU A 195 13.86 -5.91 7.98
N ILE A 196 13.05 -5.41 8.90
CA ILE A 196 11.80 -6.07 9.33
C ILE A 196 10.63 -5.15 9.00
N CYS A 197 9.67 -5.60 8.21
CA CYS A 197 8.43 -4.88 7.95
C CYS A 197 7.34 -5.39 8.90
N ARG A 198 6.65 -4.52 9.63
CA ARG A 198 5.57 -4.91 10.55
C ARG A 198 4.56 -3.79 10.73
N THR A 199 3.39 -4.10 11.29
CA THR A 199 2.55 -3.07 11.93
C THR A 199 3.05 -2.82 13.35
N LYS A 200 2.55 -1.78 14.02
CA LYS A 200 3.01 -1.40 15.36
C LYS A 200 2.89 -2.53 16.40
N ALA A 201 1.80 -3.29 16.33
CA ALA A 201 1.52 -4.43 17.22
C ALA A 201 1.67 -5.81 16.54
N GLY A 202 1.92 -5.86 15.24
CA GLY A 202 1.97 -7.11 14.47
C GLY A 202 3.35 -7.76 14.45
N ALA A 203 3.34 -9.05 14.07
CA ALA A 203 4.56 -9.80 13.80
C ALA A 203 5.34 -9.20 12.61
N GLY A 204 6.66 -9.44 12.60
CA GLY A 204 7.56 -8.92 11.57
C GLY A 204 7.76 -9.87 10.40
N VAL A 205 7.74 -9.29 9.20
CA VAL A 205 8.15 -9.93 7.94
C VAL A 205 9.54 -9.44 7.58
N VAL A 206 10.53 -10.33 7.56
CA VAL A 206 11.90 -9.98 7.15
C VAL A 206 11.94 -9.79 5.63
N VAL A 207 12.52 -8.67 5.19
CA VAL A 207 12.86 -8.43 3.78
C VAL A 207 14.37 -8.51 3.64
N PRO A 208 14.93 -9.59 3.08
CA PRO A 208 16.37 -9.74 2.94
C PRO A 208 16.99 -8.66 2.07
N LYS A 209 18.26 -8.39 2.36
CA LYS A 209 19.06 -7.39 1.66
C LYS A 209 19.20 -7.73 0.17
N GLY A 210 18.98 -6.73 -0.67
CA GLY A 210 19.05 -6.86 -2.14
C GLY A 210 17.81 -7.53 -2.76
N GLU A 211 16.81 -7.91 -1.96
CA GLU A 211 15.60 -8.56 -2.44
C GLU A 211 14.40 -7.60 -2.52
N SER A 212 13.41 -8.01 -3.32
CA SER A 212 12.05 -7.47 -3.27
C SER A 212 11.12 -8.53 -2.73
N ARG A 213 10.23 -8.15 -1.80
CA ARG A 213 9.20 -9.04 -1.26
C ARG A 213 7.83 -8.40 -1.34
N GLU A 214 6.84 -9.20 -1.69
CA GLU A 214 5.45 -8.81 -1.61
C GLU A 214 4.89 -9.18 -0.24
N ILE A 215 4.35 -8.18 0.46
CA ILE A 215 3.75 -8.30 1.77
C ILE A 215 2.29 -7.83 1.71
N ILE A 216 1.43 -8.48 2.49
CA ILE A 216 0.00 -8.19 2.57
C ILE A 216 -0.28 -7.72 3.98
N GLY A 217 -0.93 -6.57 4.12
CA GLY A 217 -1.59 -6.17 5.35
C GLY A 217 -2.99 -6.75 5.41
N ASP A 218 -3.35 -7.38 6.53
CA ASP A 218 -4.66 -8.01 6.74
C ASP A 218 -5.63 -7.16 7.59
N GLY A 219 -5.20 -5.94 7.93
CA GLY A 219 -5.90 -5.05 8.87
C GLY A 219 -5.41 -5.15 10.31
N SER A 220 -4.54 -6.10 10.63
CA SER A 220 -3.93 -6.28 11.96
C SER A 220 -2.40 -6.34 11.90
N GLY A 221 -1.87 -7.15 11.00
CA GLY A 221 -0.46 -7.45 10.85
C GLY A 221 -0.05 -7.52 9.37
N LEU A 222 1.21 -7.84 9.16
CA LEU A 222 1.76 -8.07 7.83
C LEU A 222 2.10 -9.56 7.67
N VAL A 223 1.75 -10.11 6.52
CA VAL A 223 2.09 -11.48 6.13
C VAL A 223 2.82 -11.48 4.79
N PRO A 224 3.81 -12.35 4.58
CA PRO A 224 4.41 -12.50 3.24
C PRO A 224 3.38 -13.13 2.31
N ARG A 225 3.27 -12.63 1.07
CA ARG A 225 2.35 -13.24 0.09
C ARG A 225 2.80 -14.66 -0.30
N ILE A 226 4.10 -14.85 -0.41
CA ILE A 226 4.71 -16.14 -0.72
C ILE A 226 5.29 -16.70 0.58
N VAL A 227 4.86 -17.90 0.94
CA VAL A 227 5.33 -18.60 2.13
C VAL A 227 6.56 -19.44 1.84
N ASN A 228 7.38 -19.67 2.87
CA ASN A 228 8.48 -20.62 2.77
C ASN A 228 7.92 -22.04 2.68
N ALA A 229 8.57 -22.89 1.90
CA ALA A 229 8.25 -24.31 1.85
C ALA A 229 8.50 -24.95 3.21
N SER A 230 7.64 -25.90 3.58
CA SER A 230 7.82 -26.81 4.70
C SER A 230 7.35 -28.21 4.29
N THR A 231 7.51 -29.19 5.17
CA THR A 231 7.02 -30.55 4.93
C THR A 231 5.49 -30.64 4.89
N THR A 232 4.76 -29.63 5.38
CA THR A 232 3.29 -29.58 5.41
C THR A 232 2.68 -28.48 4.55
N VAL A 233 3.48 -27.52 4.07
CA VAL A 233 3.02 -26.37 3.28
C VAL A 233 3.94 -26.16 2.09
N ALA A 234 3.37 -26.17 0.88
CA ALA A 234 4.11 -25.83 -0.33
C ALA A 234 4.53 -24.35 -0.31
N GLY A 235 5.73 -24.05 -0.80
CA GLY A 235 6.26 -22.69 -0.82
C GLY A 235 7.59 -22.59 -1.57
N ILE A 236 8.31 -21.51 -1.36
CA ILE A 236 9.66 -21.32 -1.91
C ILE A 236 10.73 -21.71 -0.90
N THR A 237 11.87 -22.22 -1.38
CA THR A 237 13.03 -22.56 -0.54
C THR A 237 14.30 -21.98 -1.18
N GLN A 238 15.22 -21.53 -0.35
CA GLN A 238 16.52 -21.06 -0.81
C GLN A 238 17.43 -22.27 -1.05
N LEU A 239 18.21 -22.23 -2.13
CA LEU A 239 19.13 -23.30 -2.49
C LEU A 239 20.48 -23.15 -1.77
N SER A 240 21.06 -24.27 -1.34
CA SER A 240 22.40 -24.35 -0.76
C SER A 240 23.28 -25.36 -1.50
N SER A 241 24.54 -24.99 -1.71
CA SER A 241 25.56 -25.89 -2.28
C SER A 241 26.52 -26.47 -1.21
N ALA A 242 26.22 -26.29 0.08
CA ALA A 242 26.95 -26.96 1.16
C ALA A 242 26.67 -28.47 1.15
N ILE A 243 27.66 -29.28 1.53
CA ILE A 243 27.58 -30.75 1.54
C ILE A 243 27.39 -31.32 2.95
N ASP A 244 27.44 -30.47 3.96
CA ASP A 244 27.42 -30.74 5.40
C ASP A 244 26.38 -29.87 6.12
N SER A 245 25.36 -29.39 5.40
CA SER A 245 24.31 -28.55 5.97
C SER A 245 23.22 -29.38 6.64
N ASP A 246 22.97 -29.12 7.92
CA ASP A 246 21.85 -29.66 8.69
C ASP A 246 20.58 -28.78 8.60
N SER A 247 20.53 -27.84 7.63
CA SER A 247 19.41 -26.91 7.51
C SER A 247 18.17 -27.59 6.95
N GLU A 248 17.06 -27.54 7.69
CA GLU A 248 15.74 -28.01 7.22
C GLU A 248 14.99 -26.97 6.37
N THR A 249 15.55 -25.76 6.23
CA THR A 249 14.91 -24.64 5.49
C THR A 249 15.47 -24.44 4.09
N LEU A 250 16.60 -25.09 3.77
CA LEU A 250 17.32 -24.93 2.51
C LEU A 250 17.26 -26.22 1.68
N ALA A 251 17.10 -26.11 0.37
CA ALA A 251 17.18 -27.26 -0.52
C ALA A 251 18.59 -27.43 -1.10
N ALA A 252 19.06 -28.68 -1.18
CA ALA A 252 20.36 -29.00 -1.78
C ALA A 252 20.36 -28.76 -3.30
N THR A 253 21.43 -28.16 -3.83
CA THR A 253 21.63 -28.03 -5.28
C THR A 253 22.14 -29.34 -5.90
N PRO A 254 21.96 -29.57 -7.22
CA PRO A 254 22.62 -30.68 -7.92
C PRO A 254 24.14 -30.68 -7.75
N LYS A 255 24.75 -29.49 -7.57
CA LYS A 255 26.18 -29.33 -7.28
C LYS A 255 26.55 -29.91 -5.92
N ALA A 256 25.79 -29.61 -4.85
CA ALA A 256 26.01 -30.21 -3.53
C ALA A 256 25.88 -31.74 -3.59
N VAL A 257 24.81 -32.23 -4.21
CA VAL A 257 24.55 -33.68 -4.33
C VAL A 257 25.69 -34.38 -5.08
N LYS A 258 26.16 -33.81 -6.19
CA LYS A 258 27.28 -34.35 -6.96
C LYS A 258 28.59 -34.34 -6.17
N ALA A 259 28.89 -33.23 -5.49
CA ALA A 259 30.10 -33.11 -4.68
C ALA A 259 30.14 -34.16 -3.56
N LEU A 260 29.02 -34.35 -2.84
CA LEU A 260 28.89 -35.40 -1.84
C LEU A 260 29.07 -36.80 -2.44
N ALA A 261 28.42 -37.08 -3.59
CA ALA A 261 28.56 -38.36 -4.28
C ALA A 261 30.01 -38.65 -4.71
N ASP A 262 30.75 -37.63 -5.18
CA ASP A 262 32.16 -37.76 -5.55
C ASP A 262 33.03 -38.05 -4.33
N THR A 263 32.80 -37.36 -3.21
CA THR A 263 33.51 -37.63 -1.93
C THR A 263 33.30 -39.08 -1.48
N LEU A 264 32.05 -39.57 -1.54
CA LEU A 264 31.73 -40.96 -1.17
C LEU A 264 32.33 -41.97 -2.16
N SER A 265 32.35 -41.66 -3.46
CA SER A 265 32.90 -42.52 -4.51
C SER A 265 34.43 -42.60 -4.46
N SER A 266 35.09 -41.51 -4.06
CA SER A 266 36.54 -41.42 -3.84
C SER A 266 36.99 -42.30 -2.67
N GLY A 267 36.11 -42.53 -1.69
CA GLY A 267 36.32 -43.44 -0.56
C GLY A 267 35.88 -44.88 -0.81
N ARG A 268 35.30 -45.20 -1.98
CA ARG A 268 34.88 -46.56 -2.32
C ARG A 268 36.13 -47.40 -2.56
N LEU A 269 36.35 -48.41 -1.71
CA LEU A 269 37.37 -49.42 -1.96
C LEU A 269 37.06 -50.10 -3.30
N LEU A 270 37.88 -49.87 -4.31
CA LEU A 270 37.84 -50.59 -5.57
C LEU A 270 38.48 -51.98 -5.35
N ASN A 271 37.99 -53.00 -6.06
CA ASN A 271 38.51 -54.38 -5.99
C ASN A 271 38.41 -55.07 -4.61
N ILE A 272 37.32 -54.88 -3.88
CA ILE A 272 37.05 -55.69 -2.68
C ILE A 272 36.74 -57.13 -3.10
N GLN A 273 37.63 -58.06 -2.77
CA GLN A 273 37.32 -59.48 -2.75
C GLN A 273 36.83 -59.86 -1.36
N SER A 274 35.60 -60.38 -1.28
CA SER A 274 35.01 -60.87 -0.03
C SER A 274 34.97 -62.40 -0.07
N PHE A 275 35.55 -63.03 0.96
CA PHE A 275 35.59 -64.47 1.12
C PHE A 275 34.66 -64.87 2.26
N THR A 276 33.66 -65.70 1.96
CA THR A 276 32.65 -66.17 2.94
C THR A 276 32.99 -67.53 3.55
N LYS A 277 34.15 -68.09 3.20
CA LYS A 277 34.71 -69.33 3.75
C LYS A 277 36.19 -69.14 4.06
N SER A 278 36.67 -69.78 5.12
CA SER A 278 38.09 -69.79 5.46
C SER A 278 38.91 -70.43 4.34
N GLY A 279 40.01 -69.78 3.98
CA GLY A 279 40.90 -70.25 2.92
C GLY A 279 42.18 -69.42 2.87
N ILE A 280 43.13 -69.85 2.07
CA ILE A 280 44.38 -69.12 1.83
C ILE A 280 44.10 -68.07 0.75
N TYR A 281 44.33 -66.80 1.08
CA TYR A 281 44.29 -65.71 0.10
C TYR A 281 45.71 -65.17 -0.11
N THR A 282 46.19 -65.24 -1.36
CA THR A 282 47.44 -64.60 -1.76
C THR A 282 47.12 -63.19 -2.27
N PRO A 283 47.55 -62.11 -1.58
CA PRO A 283 47.25 -60.76 -2.00
C PRO A 283 47.87 -60.48 -3.36
N THR A 284 47.10 -59.90 -4.27
CA THR A 284 47.64 -59.46 -5.56
C THR A 284 48.63 -58.31 -5.34
N LEU A 285 49.66 -58.22 -6.17
CA LEU A 285 50.67 -57.15 -6.10
C LEU A 285 49.97 -55.77 -6.11
N GLY A 286 50.23 -54.94 -5.10
CA GLY A 286 49.56 -53.65 -4.91
C GLY A 286 48.43 -53.61 -3.88
N THR A 287 48.14 -54.74 -3.20
CA THR A 287 47.17 -54.78 -2.08
C THR A 287 47.64 -53.87 -0.93
N ARG A 288 46.83 -52.86 -0.57
CA ARG A 288 47.19 -51.86 0.46
C ARG A 288 46.62 -52.14 1.85
N LYS A 289 45.54 -52.92 1.96
CA LYS A 289 44.89 -53.23 3.24
C LYS A 289 44.09 -54.53 3.15
N ILE A 290 44.20 -55.37 4.19
CA ILE A 290 43.39 -56.57 4.38
C ILE A 290 42.67 -56.40 5.72
N ARG A 291 41.37 -56.67 5.76
CA ARG A 291 40.58 -56.68 7.01
C ARG A 291 39.98 -58.07 7.16
N VAL A 292 40.52 -58.85 8.09
CA VAL A 292 39.94 -60.13 8.50
C VAL A 292 38.95 -59.85 9.61
N LYS A 293 37.67 -60.19 9.40
CA LYS A 293 36.68 -60.22 10.47
C LYS A 293 36.61 -61.65 10.98
N CYS A 294 37.03 -61.87 12.21
CA CYS A 294 36.82 -63.12 12.95
C CYS A 294 35.36 -63.20 13.44
#